data_AF-A0A9P5N6L2-F1
#
_entry.id   AF-A0A9P5N6L2-F1
#
_cell.length_a   1.000
_cell.length_b   1.000
_cell.length_c   1.000
_cell.angle_alpha   90.00
_cell.angle_beta   90.00
_cell.angle_gamma   90.00
#
_symmetry.space_group_name_H-M   'P 1'
#
loop_
_entity.id
_entity.type
_entity.pdbx_description
1 polymer ?
#
loop_
_entity_poly.entity_id
_entity_poly.type
_entity_poly.pdbx_seq_one_letter_code
_entity_poly.pdbx_strand_id
1 'polypeptide(L)'
;MDSKAMIVAERPSILLSELRCGTYSVLGYFWDFDATSSQRISTYQKLEQQWATVRAETPGAAVYQNEADVYEPDYIDAFWGSANYEQLSSIKQKYDPNHLLDCWHCVGWKGQQDSRFQCYPDISN
;
A
#
# COMPACT_ATOMS: atom_id res chain seq x y z
N MET A 1 -28.05 -41.28 9.12
CA MET A 1 -28.35 -39.95 8.55
C MET A 1 -27.13 -39.09 8.85
N ASP A 2 -26.26 -38.93 7.85
CA ASP A 2 -24.99 -38.22 7.99
C ASP A 2 -25.22 -36.70 7.90
N SER A 3 -24.88 -35.99 8.97
CA SER A 3 -24.79 -34.54 8.98
C SER A 3 -23.47 -34.14 8.31
N LYS A 4 -23.48 -33.93 6.99
CA LYS A 4 -22.39 -33.23 6.32
C LYS A 4 -22.39 -31.78 6.81
N ALA A 5 -21.41 -31.44 7.63
CA ALA A 5 -21.02 -30.06 7.85
C ALA A 5 -20.74 -29.43 6.48
N MET A 6 -21.53 -28.43 6.12
CA MET A 6 -21.25 -27.57 4.98
C MET A 6 -20.02 -26.76 5.35
N ILE A 7 -18.84 -27.23 4.95
CA ILE A 7 -17.64 -26.41 4.92
C ILE A 7 -17.93 -25.30 3.91
N VAL A 8 -18.31 -24.13 4.41
CA VAL A 8 -18.23 -22.91 3.62
C VAL A 8 -16.74 -22.71 3.40
N ALA A 9 -16.22 -23.18 2.26
CA ALA A 9 -14.89 -22.81 1.83
C ALA A 9 -14.94 -21.29 1.63
N GLU A 10 -14.38 -20.53 2.58
CA GLU A 10 -14.13 -19.12 2.37
C GLU A 10 -13.32 -19.01 1.08
N ARG A 11 -13.83 -18.26 0.10
CA ARG A 11 -13.03 -17.97 -1.09
C ARG A 11 -11.78 -17.24 -0.59
N PRO A 12 -10.57 -17.62 -1.03
CA PRO A 12 -9.38 -16.87 -0.68
C PRO A 12 -9.61 -15.40 -1.07
N SER A 13 -9.57 -14.54 -0.07
CA SER A 13 -9.78 -13.11 -0.20
C SER A 13 -8.43 -12.45 -0.32
N ILE A 14 -8.25 -11.63 -1.34
CA ILE A 14 -7.07 -10.76 -1.45
C ILE A 14 -7.12 -9.59 -0.46
N LEU A 15 -8.28 -9.33 0.16
CA LEU A 15 -8.39 -8.37 1.25
C LEU A 15 -7.77 -8.95 2.51
N LEU A 16 -6.83 -8.19 3.06
CA LEU A 16 -6.21 -8.40 4.37
C LEU A 16 -7.28 -8.60 5.45
N SER A 17 -7.06 -9.56 6.35
CA SER A 17 -7.97 -9.86 7.47
C SER A 17 -8.15 -8.67 8.39
N GLU A 18 -7.10 -7.87 8.52
CA GLU A 18 -6.98 -6.68 9.34
C GLU A 18 -7.94 -5.57 8.86
N LEU A 19 -8.34 -5.60 7.58
CA LEU A 19 -9.32 -4.66 7.01
C LEU A 19 -10.77 -5.10 7.21
N ARG A 20 -11.04 -6.27 7.81
CA ARG A 20 -12.41 -6.82 7.89
C ARG A 20 -13.25 -6.25 9.03
N CYS A 21 -12.63 -5.88 10.15
CA CYS A 21 -13.31 -5.35 11.32
C CYS A 21 -12.35 -4.48 12.14
N GLY A 22 -12.68 -3.20 12.29
CA GLY A 22 -11.82 -2.24 13.00
C GLY A 22 -12.19 -0.80 12.66
N THR A 23 -11.45 0.14 13.24
CA THR A 23 -11.55 1.55 12.89
C THR A 23 -10.71 1.80 11.63
N TYR A 24 -11.30 2.50 10.67
CA TYR A 24 -10.59 3.03 9.51
C TYR A 24 -10.33 4.52 9.71
N SER A 25 -9.07 4.93 9.64
CA SER A 25 -8.63 6.30 9.85
C SER A 25 -7.81 6.78 8.67
N VAL A 26 -8.03 8.03 8.26
CA VAL A 26 -7.28 8.69 7.19
C VAL A 26 -6.63 9.94 7.76
N LEU A 27 -5.33 10.07 7.55
CA LEU A 27 -4.57 11.29 7.81
C LEU A 27 -4.07 11.82 6.47
N GLY A 28 -4.21 13.13 6.29
CA GLY A 28 -3.78 13.79 5.08
C GLY A 28 -3.53 15.26 5.34
N TYR A 29 -2.68 15.83 4.51
CA TYR A 29 -2.42 17.26 4.47
C TYR A 29 -2.87 17.82 3.12
N PHE A 30 -3.17 19.11 3.13
CA PHE A 30 -3.48 19.87 1.94
C PHE A 30 -2.34 20.86 1.68
N TRP A 31 -2.22 21.28 0.43
CA TRP A 31 -1.36 22.38 0.02
C TRP A 31 -2.13 23.29 -0.94
N ASP A 32 -1.72 24.55 -1.00
CA ASP A 32 -2.33 25.55 -1.89
C ASP A 32 -2.00 25.27 -3.37
N PHE A 33 -2.81 25.82 -4.27
CA PHE A 33 -2.68 25.58 -5.72
C PHE A 33 -1.33 26.05 -6.29
N ASP A 34 -0.72 27.06 -5.67
CA ASP A 34 0.57 27.66 -6.04
C ASP A 34 1.74 27.16 -5.19
N ALA A 35 1.54 26.14 -4.35
CA ALA A 35 2.58 25.58 -3.51
C ALA A 35 3.78 25.10 -4.35
N THR A 36 4.98 25.51 -3.92
CA THR A 36 6.24 25.13 -4.55
C THR A 36 6.56 23.65 -4.34
N SER A 37 7.46 23.08 -5.14
CA SER A 37 7.90 21.70 -4.96
C SER A 37 8.50 21.44 -3.57
N SER A 38 9.25 22.39 -3.01
CA SER A 38 9.82 22.26 -1.66
C SER A 38 8.74 22.25 -0.58
N GLN A 39 7.68 23.06 -0.74
CA GLN A 39 6.54 23.04 0.19
C GLN A 39 5.82 21.69 0.13
N ARG A 40 5.56 21.15 -1.07
CA ARG A 40 4.92 19.82 -1.23
C ARG A 40 5.77 18.69 -0.65
N ILE A 41 7.08 18.70 -0.89
CA ILE A 41 8.04 17.75 -0.29
C ILE A 41 7.97 17.82 1.24
N SER A 42 7.99 19.03 1.80
CA SER A 42 7.88 19.21 3.26
C SER A 42 6.57 18.66 3.83
N THR A 43 5.49 18.70 3.05
CA THR A 43 4.20 18.12 3.42
C THR A 43 4.25 16.60 3.42
N TYR A 44 4.86 15.97 2.42
CA TYR A 44 5.09 14.51 2.43
C TYR A 44 5.94 14.07 3.62
N GLN A 45 7.04 14.78 3.90
CA GLN A 45 7.90 14.49 5.05
C GLN A 45 7.14 14.57 6.38
N LYS A 46 6.26 15.57 6.53
CA LYS A 46 5.40 15.69 7.72
C LYS A 46 4.41 14.55 7.84
N LEU A 47 3.77 14.17 6.73
CA LEU A 47 2.81 13.06 6.70
C LEU A 47 3.48 11.75 7.11
N GLU A 48 4.62 11.43 6.52
CA GLU A 48 5.37 10.22 6.80
C GLU A 48 5.84 10.16 8.27
N GLN A 49 6.28 11.30 8.83
CA GLN A 49 6.62 11.39 10.26
C GLN A 49 5.42 11.15 11.18
N GLN A 50 4.23 11.63 10.82
CA GLN A 50 3.03 11.42 11.61
C GLN A 50 2.56 9.97 11.54
N TRP A 51 2.52 9.39 10.34
CA TRP A 51 2.16 7.99 10.17
C TRP A 51 3.14 7.05 10.88
N ALA A 52 4.43 7.39 10.95
CA ALA A 52 5.40 6.60 11.72
C ALA A 52 4.98 6.42 13.19
N THR A 53 4.37 7.43 13.83
CA THR A 53 3.84 7.31 15.20
C THR A 53 2.63 6.38 15.23
N VAL A 54 1.70 6.53 14.27
CA VAL A 54 0.50 5.67 14.21
C VAL A 54 0.90 4.20 14.02
N ARG A 55 1.79 3.91 13.06
CA ARG A 55 2.30 2.55 12.79
C ARG A 55 2.92 1.91 14.03
N ALA A 56 3.67 2.69 14.82
CA ALA A 56 4.29 2.21 16.06
C ALA A 56 3.26 1.82 17.14
N GLU A 57 2.14 2.55 17.22
CA GLU A 57 1.07 2.30 18.19
C GLU A 57 0.04 1.28 17.71
N THR A 58 0.04 0.94 16.41
CA THR A 58 -0.88 -0.04 15.81
C THR A 58 -0.13 -1.21 15.15
N PRO A 59 0.67 -1.99 15.89
CA PRO A 59 1.38 -3.13 15.33
C PRO A 59 0.40 -4.16 14.78
N GLY A 60 0.66 -4.65 13.56
CA GLY A 60 -0.20 -5.61 12.87
C GLY A 60 -1.44 -5.01 12.21
N ALA A 61 -1.59 -3.69 12.17
CA ALA A 61 -2.60 -3.03 11.34
C ALA A 61 -2.22 -3.13 9.85
N ALA A 62 -3.24 -3.18 9.00
CA ALA A 62 -3.07 -3.05 7.55
C ALA A 62 -3.23 -1.59 7.10
N VAL A 63 -2.69 -1.29 5.92
CA VAL A 63 -2.84 0.01 5.26
C VAL A 63 -3.63 -0.15 3.98
N TYR A 64 -4.65 0.69 3.80
CA TYR A 64 -5.45 0.69 2.59
C TYR A 64 -4.74 1.50 1.49
N GLN A 65 -4.14 0.81 0.53
CA GLN A 65 -3.31 1.40 -0.53
C GLN A 65 -3.92 2.64 -1.20
N ASN A 66 -5.24 2.64 -1.46
CA ASN A 66 -5.90 3.72 -2.19
C ASN A 66 -5.93 5.06 -1.43
N GLU A 67 -5.65 5.05 -0.13
CA GLU A 67 -5.67 6.22 0.76
C GLU A 67 -4.44 6.22 1.69
N ALA A 68 -3.36 5.57 1.26
CA ALA A 68 -2.12 5.42 2.03
C ALA A 68 -1.19 6.63 1.89
N ASP A 69 -0.16 6.68 2.74
CA ASP A 69 1.00 7.52 2.46
C ASP A 69 1.63 7.10 1.12
N VAL A 70 2.01 8.09 0.32
CA VAL A 70 2.73 7.86 -0.94
C VAL A 70 4.03 7.09 -0.68
N TYR A 71 4.71 7.36 0.43
CA TYR A 71 5.98 6.74 0.78
C TYR A 71 5.86 5.66 1.85
N GLU A 72 4.68 5.00 1.93
CA GLU A 72 4.42 3.94 2.91
C GLU A 72 5.61 2.95 2.98
N PRO A 73 6.28 2.84 4.14
CA PRO A 73 7.34 1.89 4.33
C PRO A 73 6.76 0.48 4.36
N ASP A 74 7.53 -0.49 3.89
CA ASP A 74 7.10 -1.89 3.83
C ASP A 74 5.72 -2.09 3.16
N TYR A 75 5.48 -1.32 2.08
CA TYR A 75 4.22 -1.30 1.33
C TYR A 75 3.72 -2.69 0.91
N ILE A 76 4.63 -3.67 0.76
CA ILE A 76 4.29 -5.04 0.39
C ILE A 76 3.43 -5.68 1.47
N ASP A 77 3.92 -5.71 2.71
CA ASP A 77 3.19 -6.33 3.81
C ASP A 77 2.00 -5.45 4.23
N ALA A 78 2.20 -4.13 4.27
CA ALA A 78 1.17 -3.17 4.67
C ALA A 78 -0.09 -3.21 3.78
N PHE A 79 0.06 -3.32 2.45
CA PHE A 79 -1.07 -3.28 1.52
C PHE A 79 -1.64 -4.66 1.18
N TRP A 80 -0.75 -5.64 1.02
CA TRP A 80 -1.11 -6.94 0.44
C TRP A 80 -0.99 -8.06 1.47
N GLY A 81 -0.05 -7.93 2.40
CA GLY A 81 0.42 -9.03 3.25
C GLY A 81 1.26 -10.02 2.45
N SER A 82 2.31 -10.53 3.08
CA SER A 82 3.28 -11.43 2.44
C SER A 82 2.65 -12.64 1.73
N ALA A 83 1.62 -13.25 2.33
CA ALA A 83 0.94 -14.42 1.76
C ALA A 83 0.17 -14.12 0.47
N ASN A 84 -0.57 -13.00 0.41
CA ASN A 84 -1.27 -12.64 -0.83
C ASN A 84 -0.30 -12.11 -1.88
N TYR A 85 0.76 -11.40 -1.46
CA TYR A 85 1.72 -10.82 -2.38
C TYR A 85 2.42 -11.87 -3.23
N GLU A 86 2.75 -13.04 -2.68
CA GLU A 86 3.32 -14.15 -3.46
C GLU A 86 2.39 -14.54 -4.62
N GLN A 87 1.10 -14.74 -4.32
CA GLN A 87 0.11 -15.08 -5.33
C GLN A 87 -0.09 -13.95 -6.35
N LEU A 88 -0.24 -12.70 -5.89
CA LEU A 88 -0.43 -11.53 -6.74
C LEU A 88 0.77 -11.30 -7.66
N SER A 89 1.99 -11.46 -7.14
CA SER A 89 3.23 -11.38 -7.92
C SER A 89 3.28 -12.44 -9.01
N SER A 90 2.87 -13.68 -8.71
CA SER A 90 2.78 -14.73 -9.74
C SER A 90 1.79 -14.37 -10.86
N ILE A 91 0.66 -13.74 -10.51
CA ILE A 91 -0.36 -13.30 -11.47
C ILE A 91 0.18 -12.13 -12.31
N LYS A 92 0.83 -11.15 -11.68
CA LYS A 92 1.49 -10.03 -12.36
C LYS A 92 2.51 -10.54 -13.36
N GLN A 93 3.38 -11.47 -12.96
CA GLN A 93 4.38 -12.05 -13.85
C GLN A 93 3.76 -12.84 -15.02
N LYS A 94 2.63 -13.51 -14.79
CA LYS A 94 1.93 -14.27 -15.83
C LYS A 94 1.28 -13.37 -16.88
N TYR A 95 0.64 -12.28 -16.47
CA TYR A 95 -0.17 -11.45 -17.37
C TYR A 95 0.51 -10.15 -17.81
N ASP A 96 1.48 -9.63 -17.05
CA ASP A 96 2.25 -8.43 -17.38
C ASP A 96 3.75 -8.61 -17.06
N PRO A 97 4.43 -9.57 -17.71
CA PRO A 97 5.87 -9.84 -17.50
C PRO A 97 6.77 -8.66 -17.89
N ASN A 98 6.29 -7.77 -18.76
CA ASN A 98 7.03 -6.63 -19.27
C ASN A 98 6.76 -5.33 -18.49
N HIS A 99 5.93 -5.39 -17.44
CA HIS A 99 5.56 -4.22 -16.62
C HIS A 99 4.96 -3.07 -17.45
N LEU A 100 4.10 -3.37 -18.42
CA LEU A 100 3.37 -2.34 -19.16
C LEU A 100 2.39 -1.60 -18.24
N LEU A 101 1.78 -2.30 -17.29
CA LEU A 101 0.80 -1.79 -16.33
C LEU A 101 1.44 -1.59 -14.95
N ASP A 102 2.56 -0.86 -14.90
CA ASP A 102 3.27 -0.59 -13.64
C ASP A 102 2.80 0.71 -12.99
N CYS A 103 2.91 0.77 -11.67
CA CYS A 103 2.53 1.93 -10.87
C CYS A 103 3.30 1.95 -9.55
N TRP A 104 3.34 3.13 -8.92
CA TRP A 104 4.04 3.34 -7.66
C TRP A 104 3.49 2.43 -6.56
N HIS A 105 4.38 1.66 -5.89
CA HIS A 105 4.02 0.66 -4.86
C HIS A 105 3.00 -0.41 -5.28
N CYS A 106 2.81 -0.62 -6.58
CA CYS A 106 1.98 -1.71 -7.08
C CYS A 106 2.69 -3.07 -6.97
N VAL A 107 1.91 -4.14 -7.15
CA VAL A 107 2.46 -5.51 -7.17
C VAL A 107 3.54 -5.63 -8.26
N GLY A 108 4.74 -6.03 -7.83
CA GLY A 108 5.90 -6.16 -8.71
C GLY A 108 6.63 -4.85 -9.02
N TRP A 109 6.33 -3.75 -8.33
CA TRP A 109 7.02 -2.48 -8.53
C TRP A 109 8.53 -2.61 -8.32
N LYS A 110 9.32 -2.07 -9.24
CA LYS A 110 10.79 -2.21 -9.28
C LYS A 110 11.56 -1.08 -8.58
N GLY A 111 10.85 -0.13 -8.00
CA GLY A 111 11.45 1.01 -7.29
C GLY A 111 11.44 2.31 -8.08
N GLN A 112 11.78 3.39 -7.38
CA GLN A 112 11.71 4.78 -7.86
C GLN A 112 12.70 5.11 -8.99
N GLN A 113 13.73 4.30 -9.17
CA GLN A 113 14.78 4.54 -10.18
C GLN A 113 14.27 4.42 -11.64
N ASP A 114 13.09 3.84 -11.83
CA ASP A 114 12.47 3.80 -13.15
C ASP A 114 12.00 5.20 -13.56
N SER A 115 12.36 5.61 -14.79
CA SER A 115 12.00 6.90 -15.38
C SER A 115 10.49 7.23 -15.32
N ARG A 116 9.62 6.22 -15.27
CA ARG A 116 8.16 6.39 -15.14
C ARG A 116 7.75 7.08 -13.82
N PHE A 117 8.61 7.01 -12.80
CA PHE A 117 8.33 7.55 -11.47
C PHE A 117 9.09 8.83 -11.14
N GLN A 118 9.70 9.50 -12.14
CA GLN A 118 10.45 10.74 -11.95
C GLN A 118 9.63 11.92 -11.35
N CYS A 119 8.30 11.84 -11.37
CA CYS A 119 7.42 12.86 -10.78
C CYS A 119 7.20 12.67 -9.28
N TYR A 120 7.59 11.53 -8.71
CA TYR A 120 7.62 11.32 -7.27
C TYR A 120 8.93 11.90 -6.72
N PRO A 121 8.89 13.01 -5.96
CA PRO A 121 10.10 13.63 -5.46
C PRO A 121 10.83 12.72 -4.46
N ASP A 122 12.13 12.89 -4.34
CA ASP A 122 12.84 12.32 -3.19
C ASP A 122 12.49 13.13 -1.93
N ILE A 123 12.02 12.44 -0.90
CA ILE A 123 11.67 13.03 0.39
C ILE A 123 12.67 12.66 1.49
N SER A 124 13.69 11.86 1.16
CA SER A 124 14.79 11.57 2.08
C SER A 124 15.66 12.81 2.26
N ASN A 125 15.97 13.14 3.51
CA ASN A 125 16.88 14.23 3.87
C ASN A 125 18.32 13.71 3.99
#